data_AF-A0A327U036-F1
#
_entry.id   AF-A0A327U036-F1
#
_cell.length_a   1.000
_cell.length_b   1.000
_cell.length_c   1.000
_cell.angle_alpha   90.00
_cell.angle_beta   90.00
_cell.angle_gamma   90.00
#
_symmetry.space_group_name_H-M   'P 1'
#
loop_
_entity.id
_entity.type
_entity.pdbx_description
1 polymer ?
#
loop_
_entity_poly.entity_id
_entity_poly.type
_entity_poly.pdbx_seq_one_letter_code
_entity_poly.pdbx_strand_id
1 'polypeptide(L)' 'MADDVTRPRPNPIIDEPATPAECRRDYDAGADVRAAVDRQQARTRS' A
#
# COMPACT_ATOMS: atom_id res chain seq x y z
N MET A 1 -25.93 6.54 -25.99
CA MET A 1 -25.02 6.99 -24.91
C MET A 1 -24.64 5.77 -24.08
N ALA A 2 -23.87 4.85 -24.66
CA ALA A 2 -23.46 3.61 -24.00
C ALA A 2 -22.12 3.15 -24.59
N ASP A 3 -21.08 3.95 -24.38
CA ASP A 3 -19.74 3.71 -24.96
C ASP A 3 -18.61 3.78 -23.92
N ASP A 4 -18.90 3.70 -22.62
CA ASP A 4 -17.85 3.84 -21.57
C ASP A 4 -17.86 2.72 -20.51
N VAL A 5 -18.53 1.59 -20.77
CA VAL A 5 -18.55 0.43 -19.85
C VAL A 5 -17.76 -0.76 -20.40
N THR A 6 -17.38 -0.73 -21.68
CA THR A 6 -16.74 -1.85 -22.38
C THR A 6 -15.22 -1.75 -22.50
N ARG A 7 -14.60 -0.59 -22.20
CA ARG A 7 -13.14 -0.47 -22.24
C ARG A 7 -12.56 -0.77 -20.85
N PRO A 8 -11.68 -1.79 -20.71
CA PRO A 8 -10.94 -2.00 -19.48
C PRO A 8 -10.15 -0.74 -19.14
N ARG A 9 -10.22 -0.30 -17.89
CA ARG A 9 -9.34 0.76 -17.40
C ARG A 9 -7.89 0.25 -17.42
N PRO A 10 -6.91 1.12 -17.71
CA PRO A 10 -5.50 0.78 -17.54
C PRO A 10 -5.23 0.20 -16.15
N ASN A 11 -4.39 -0.83 -16.07
CA ASN A 11 -4.06 -1.47 -14.80
C ASN A 11 -2.74 -0.89 -14.30
N PRO A 12 -2.77 0.01 -13.30
CA PRO A 12 -1.56 0.68 -12.82
C PRO A 12 -0.52 -0.31 -12.28
N ILE A 13 -0.91 -1.52 -11.87
CA ILE A 13 0.05 -2.55 -11.45
C ILE A 13 0.98 -2.97 -12.60
N ILE A 14 0.45 -2.99 -13.83
CA ILE A 14 1.20 -3.33 -15.03
C ILE A 14 1.90 -2.09 -15.58
N ASP A 15 1.19 -0.96 -15.59
CA ASP A 15 1.66 0.27 -16.24
C ASP A 15 2.66 1.07 -15.38
N GLU A 16 2.58 0.93 -14.06
CA GLU A 16 3.38 1.64 -13.04
C GLU A 16 3.85 0.67 -11.95
N PRO A 17 4.74 -0.29 -12.27
CA PRO A 17 5.21 -1.24 -11.28
C PRO A 17 6.01 -0.54 -10.19
N ALA A 18 5.75 -0.92 -8.94
CA ALA A 18 6.44 -0.34 -7.79
C ALA A 18 7.96 -0.47 -7.91
N THR A 19 8.66 0.64 -7.76
CA THR A 19 10.11 0.69 -7.74
C THR A 19 10.66 0.45 -6.33
N PRO A 20 11.91 -0.01 -6.18
CA PRO A 20 12.53 -0.13 -4.86
C PRO A 20 12.55 1.17 -4.05
N ALA A 21 12.61 2.33 -4.73
CA ALA A 21 12.57 3.64 -4.08
C ALA A 21 11.19 3.96 -3.50
N GLU A 22 10.12 3.67 -4.25
CA GLU A 22 8.74 3.82 -3.78
C GLU A 22 8.44 2.85 -2.64
N CYS A 23 8.86 1.59 -2.78
CA CYS A 23 8.77 0.62 -1.70
C CYS A 23 9.45 1.14 -0.43
N ARG A 24 10.65 1.72 -0.52
CA ARG A 24 11.35 2.29 0.64
C ARG A 24 10.55 3.42 1.28
N ARG A 25 10.02 4.34 0.48
CA ARG A 25 9.19 5.45 0.95
C ARG A 25 7.94 4.95 1.68
N ASP A 26 7.27 3.94 1.14
CA ASP A 26 6.09 3.33 1.76
C ASP A 26 6.44 2.62 3.08
N TYR A 27 7.57 1.91 3.10
CA TYR A 27 8.08 1.33 4.34
C TYR A 27 8.36 2.40 5.39
N ASP A 28 9.07 3.47 5.04
CA ASP A 28 9.39 4.55 5.98
C ASP A 28 8.11 5.24 6.49
N ALA A 29 7.14 5.52 5.62
CA ALA A 29 5.85 6.10 6.00
C ALA A 29 5.06 5.21 6.96
N GLY A 30 5.15 3.88 6.79
CA GLY A 30 4.46 2.91 7.66
C GLY A 30 5.18 2.60 8.97
N ALA A 31 6.36 3.15 9.24
CA ALA A 31 7.18 2.80 10.40
C ALA A 31 6.46 3.08 11.73
N ASP A 32 5.83 4.24 11.86
CA ASP A 32 5.14 4.64 13.08
C ASP A 32 3.93 3.76 13.39
N VAL A 33 3.20 3.34 12.34
CA VAL A 33 2.05 2.43 12.46
C VAL A 33 2.52 1.07 12.97
N ARG A 34 3.61 0.52 12.41
CA ARG A 34 4.17 -0.75 12.87
C ARG A 34 4.63 -0.67 14.33
N ALA A 35 5.32 0.41 14.70
CA ALA A 35 5.71 0.65 16.09
C ALA A 35 4.51 0.76 17.04
N ALA A 36 3.40 1.38 16.60
CA ALA A 36 2.16 1.44 17.38
C ALA A 36 1.54 0.05 17.59
N VAL A 37 1.48 -0.76 16.53
CA VAL A 37 0.98 -2.13 16.59
C VAL A 37 1.85 -2.98 17.53
N ASP A 38 3.18 -2.89 17.42
CA ASP A 38 4.10 -3.64 18.28
C ASP A 38 3.89 -3.30 19.76
N ARG A 39 3.71 -2.02 20.10
CA ARG A 39 3.40 -1.58 21.47
C ARG A 39 2.07 -2.16 21.96
N GLN A 40 1.04 -2.20 21.11
CA GLN A 40 -0.23 -2.80 21.46
C GLN A 40 -0.08 -4.31 21.72
N GLN A 41 0.63 -5.02 20.85
CA GLN A 41 0.88 -6.45 20.98
C GLN A 41 1.68 -6.79 22.24
N ALA A 42 2.69 -5.98 22.60
CA ALA A 42 3.46 -6.16 23.83
C ALA A 42 2.59 -6.05 25.09
N ARG A 43 1.62 -5.12 25.11
CA ARG A 43 0.70 -4.96 26.24
C ARG A 43 -0.28 -6.11 26.37
N THR A 44 -0.75 -6.66 25.25
CA THR A 44 -1.70 -7.79 25.26
C THR A 44 -1.05 -9.11 25.68
N ARG A 45 0.27 -9.27 25.48
CA ARG A 45 1.01 -10.49 25.85
C ARG A 45 1.53 -10.49 27.29
N SER A 46 1.43 -9.37 28.00
CA SER A 46 1.82 -9.25 29.41
C SER A 46 0.68 -9.61 30.35
#